data_AF-A0A938QIE6-F1
#
_entry.id   AF-A0A938QIE6-F1
#
_cell.length_a   1.000
_cell.length_b   1.000
_cell.length_c   1.000
_cell.angle_alpha   90.00
_cell.angle_beta   90.00
_cell.angle_gamma   90.00
#
_symmetry.space_group_name_H-M   'P 1'
#
loop_
_entity.id
_entity.type
_entity.pdbx_description
1 polymer ?
#
loop_
_entity_poly.entity_id
_entity_poly.type
_entity_poly.pdbx_seq_one_letter_code
_entity_poly.pdbx_strand_id
1 'polypeptide(L)'
;MLLANLYTDRIDLAPYLTVEECAGTDVATPSQLAAALKRGFLRPEYCPGMSPWKRHALSLALRAEEILPPVQSLELPRPVQPELYELNDPEPDAPVLVTGNSEFTLTVLTGLLALTVSPFFLLLVDCRGDTVDMAMIYRSFTPQRLDQALEAHRLKDRVRHRRLIIPGWCAPLKEEMAHYTGWEVIAGPICAAELPLFMGEDWEPPS
;
A
#
# COMPACT_ATOMS: atom_id res chain seq x y z
N MET A 1 24.43 10.72 3.33
CA MET A 1 23.54 10.51 2.16
C MET A 1 22.15 10.93 2.56
N LEU A 2 21.42 11.66 1.71
CA LEU A 2 20.03 12.05 1.98
C LEU A 2 19.12 10.86 1.65
N LEU A 3 18.25 10.49 2.58
CA LEU A 3 17.26 9.42 2.39
C LEU A 3 15.95 10.00 1.87
N ALA A 4 15.26 9.22 1.03
CA ALA A 4 13.93 9.56 0.55
C ALA A 4 12.92 9.48 1.71
N ASN A 5 11.91 10.34 1.68
CA ASN A 5 10.80 10.25 2.63
C ASN A 5 9.84 9.13 2.18
N LEU A 6 9.72 8.07 3.00
CA LEU A 6 8.80 6.95 2.76
C LEU A 6 7.40 7.19 3.35
N TYR A 7 7.14 8.42 3.81
CA TYR A 7 5.85 8.90 4.33
C TYR A 7 5.38 8.16 5.58
N THR A 8 6.29 7.70 6.44
CA THR A 8 5.95 7.02 7.70
C THR A 8 5.12 7.91 8.63
N ASP A 9 5.30 9.24 8.55
CA ASP A 9 4.50 10.26 9.24
C ASP A 9 3.04 10.33 8.76
N ARG A 10 2.75 9.80 7.56
CA ARG A 10 1.43 9.82 6.91
C ARG A 10 0.61 8.55 7.13
N ILE A 11 1.14 7.57 7.85
CA ILE A 11 0.38 6.37 8.23
C ILE A 11 -0.81 6.79 9.10
N ASP A 12 -2.04 6.41 8.76
CA ASP A 12 -3.23 6.68 9.58
C ASP A 12 -3.78 5.39 10.19
N LEU A 13 -3.59 5.21 11.49
CA LEU A 13 -4.05 4.00 12.18
C LEU A 13 -5.53 4.10 12.59
N ALA A 14 -6.06 5.31 12.74
CA ALA A 14 -7.38 5.51 13.35
C ALA A 14 -8.53 4.80 12.62
N PRO A 15 -8.58 4.75 11.26
CA PRO A 15 -9.64 4.05 10.53
C PRO A 15 -9.70 2.56 10.83
N TYR A 16 -8.57 1.96 11.22
CA TYR A 16 -8.47 0.54 11.48
C TYR A 16 -8.75 0.18 12.93
N LEU A 17 -8.91 1.12 13.86
CA LEU A 17 -8.93 0.83 15.30
C LEU A 17 -10.33 1.03 15.91
N THR A 18 -10.71 0.15 16.84
CA THR A 18 -11.89 0.31 17.69
C THR A 18 -11.48 0.37 19.16
N VAL A 19 -12.13 1.26 19.93
CA VAL A 19 -11.72 1.56 21.32
C VAL A 19 -11.89 0.33 22.22
N GLU A 20 -12.91 -0.48 21.93
CA GLU A 20 -13.24 -1.71 22.63
C GLU A 20 -12.12 -2.76 22.55
N GLU A 21 -11.24 -2.67 21.54
CA GLU A 21 -10.15 -3.63 21.35
C GLU A 21 -9.07 -3.52 22.43
N CYS A 22 -8.94 -2.32 23.02
CA CYS A 22 -7.98 -2.00 24.08
C CYS A 22 -8.71 -1.66 25.38
N ALA A 23 -9.59 -2.57 25.80
CA ALA A 23 -10.37 -2.45 27.03
C ALA A 23 -9.48 -2.18 28.26
N GLY A 24 -9.90 -1.24 29.12
CA GLY A 24 -9.16 -0.85 30.32
C GLY A 24 -8.15 0.30 30.13
N THR A 25 -8.17 0.97 28.98
CA THR A 25 -7.41 2.20 28.73
C THR A 25 -8.32 3.43 28.87
N ASP A 26 -7.78 4.57 29.33
CA ASP A 26 -8.51 5.85 29.45
C ASP A 26 -8.76 6.54 28.08
N VAL A 27 -8.75 5.75 27.00
CA VAL A 27 -8.86 6.24 25.62
C VAL A 27 -10.31 6.22 25.19
N ALA A 28 -10.81 7.35 24.68
CA ALA A 28 -12.23 7.50 24.33
C ALA A 28 -12.49 7.47 22.81
N THR A 29 -11.46 7.61 21.97
CA THR A 29 -11.62 7.65 20.50
C THR A 29 -10.54 6.85 19.76
N PRO A 30 -10.82 6.34 18.55
CA PRO A 30 -9.82 5.68 17.71
C PRO A 30 -8.59 6.55 17.41
N SER A 31 -8.78 7.87 17.26
CA SER A 31 -7.67 8.81 17.04
C SER A 31 -6.77 8.95 18.28
N GLN A 32 -7.34 8.97 19.48
CA GLN A 32 -6.57 8.95 20.72
C GLN A 32 -5.83 7.62 20.87
N LEU A 33 -6.46 6.51 20.49
CA LEU A 33 -5.85 5.18 20.51
C LEU A 33 -4.65 5.10 19.56
N ALA A 34 -4.83 5.53 18.31
CA ALA A 34 -3.78 5.65 17.31
C ALA A 34 -2.60 6.49 17.83
N ALA A 35 -2.87 7.63 18.47
CA ALA A 35 -1.85 8.49 19.03
C ALA A 35 -1.07 7.83 20.19
N ALA A 36 -1.76 7.10 21.07
CA ALA A 36 -1.14 6.36 22.17
C ALA A 36 -0.21 5.24 21.65
N LEU A 37 -0.66 4.50 20.63
CA LEU A 37 0.13 3.45 19.97
C LEU A 37 1.37 4.02 19.27
N LYS A 38 1.22 5.08 18.46
CA LYS A 38 2.36 5.73 17.77
C LYS A 38 3.40 6.29 18.73
N ARG A 39 2.98 6.77 19.90
CA ARG A 39 3.89 7.30 20.94
C ARG A 39 4.50 6.21 21.83
N GLY A 40 4.09 4.95 21.66
CA GLY A 40 4.54 3.83 22.49
C GLY A 40 3.97 3.82 23.90
N PHE A 41 2.97 4.64 24.20
CA PHE A 41 2.26 4.63 25.50
C PHE A 41 1.34 3.42 25.65
N LEU A 42 0.91 2.87 24.52
CA LEU A 42 0.19 1.60 24.44
C LEU A 42 0.91 0.70 23.45
N ARG A 43 0.91 -0.61 23.71
CA ARG A 43 1.40 -1.60 22.75
C ARG A 43 0.27 -2.53 22.30
N PRO A 44 0.28 -2.99 21.03
CA PRO A 44 -0.75 -3.89 20.51
C PRO A 44 -0.96 -5.17 21.33
N GLU A 45 0.07 -5.66 22.02
CA GLU A 45 -0.02 -6.90 22.81
C GLU A 45 -0.95 -6.75 24.02
N TYR A 46 -1.15 -5.52 24.51
CA TYR A 46 -2.02 -5.22 25.64
C TYR A 46 -3.47 -4.94 25.23
N CYS A 47 -3.82 -5.13 23.96
CA CYS A 47 -5.18 -4.97 23.44
C CYS A 47 -5.80 -6.36 23.16
N PRO A 48 -6.48 -6.97 24.14
CA PRO A 48 -6.96 -8.35 24.04
C PRO A 48 -8.08 -8.53 23.01
N GLY A 49 -8.80 -7.46 22.65
CA GLY A 49 -9.87 -7.51 21.66
C GLY A 49 -9.38 -7.50 20.21
N MET A 50 -8.08 -7.25 19.97
CA MET A 50 -7.53 -7.32 18.63
C MET A 50 -7.26 -8.76 18.19
N SER A 51 -7.67 -9.10 16.97
CA SER A 51 -7.29 -10.36 16.34
C SER A 51 -5.75 -10.49 16.24
N PRO A 52 -5.21 -11.72 16.17
CA PRO A 52 -3.78 -11.92 15.95
C PRO A 52 -3.26 -11.25 14.67
N TRP A 53 -4.01 -11.36 13.56
CA TRP A 53 -3.65 -10.73 12.29
C TRP A 53 -3.53 -9.21 12.42
N LYS A 54 -4.50 -8.58 13.11
CA LYS A 54 -4.55 -7.12 13.25
C LYS A 54 -3.42 -6.60 14.12
N ARG A 55 -3.07 -7.31 15.19
CA ARG A 55 -1.89 -7.00 16.02
C ARG A 55 -0.60 -7.08 15.21
N HIS A 56 -0.46 -8.11 14.38
CA HIS A 56 0.69 -8.25 13.50
C HIS A 56 0.78 -7.09 12.50
N ALA A 57 -0.28 -6.82 11.74
CA ALA A 57 -0.35 -5.72 10.77
C ALA A 57 -0.07 -4.36 11.43
N LEU A 58 -0.63 -4.12 12.62
CA LEU A 58 -0.38 -2.92 13.40
C LEU A 58 1.09 -2.80 13.84
N SER A 59 1.71 -3.92 14.22
CA SER A 59 3.13 -3.94 14.58
C SER A 59 4.05 -3.56 13.41
N LEU A 60 3.70 -3.97 12.18
CA LEU A 60 4.43 -3.59 10.97
C LEU A 60 4.31 -2.08 10.70
N ALA A 61 3.09 -1.54 10.77
CA ALA A 61 2.85 -0.12 10.55
C ALA A 61 3.54 0.77 11.60
N LEU A 62 3.56 0.36 12.88
CA LEU A 62 4.26 1.07 13.95
C LEU A 62 5.79 1.01 13.82
N ARG A 63 6.32 0.00 13.13
CA ARG A 63 7.76 -0.23 12.92
C ARG A 63 8.19 0.08 11.48
N ALA A 64 7.44 0.94 10.78
CA ALA A 64 7.67 1.25 9.38
C ALA A 64 9.12 1.64 9.05
N GLU A 65 9.77 2.42 9.93
CA GLU A 65 11.17 2.84 9.75
C GLU A 65 12.18 1.70 9.87
N GLU A 66 11.82 0.61 10.57
CA GLU A 66 12.68 -0.56 10.72
C GLU A 66 12.50 -1.57 9.57
N ILE A 67 11.26 -1.73 9.09
CA ILE A 67 10.92 -2.78 8.12
C ILE A 67 11.09 -2.34 6.67
N LEU A 68 10.92 -1.04 6.39
CA LEU A 68 11.05 -0.54 5.02
C LEU A 68 12.53 -0.33 4.68
N PRO A 69 12.99 -0.78 3.50
CA PRO A 69 14.38 -0.60 3.11
C PRO A 69 14.68 0.90 2.92
N PRO A 70 15.86 1.38 3.33
CA PRO A 70 16.25 2.76 3.10
C PRO A 70 16.43 3.00 1.61
N VAL A 71 15.86 4.10 1.11
CA VAL A 71 15.97 4.52 -0.28
C VAL A 71 16.73 5.83 -0.36
N GLN A 72 17.62 5.94 -1.35
CA GLN A 72 18.36 7.19 -1.59
C GLN A 72 17.44 8.24 -2.21
N SER A 73 17.51 9.47 -1.71
CA SER A 73 16.86 10.61 -2.34
C SER A 73 17.69 11.03 -3.55
N LEU A 74 17.40 10.47 -4.73
CA LEU A 74 17.99 10.88 -6.00
C LEU A 74 17.02 11.72 -6.82
N GLU A 75 17.52 12.73 -7.52
CA GLU A 75 16.73 13.57 -8.43
C GLU A 75 16.53 12.93 -9.82
N LEU A 76 17.22 11.81 -10.10
CA LEU A 76 17.17 11.12 -11.39
C LEU A 76 16.20 9.93 -11.35
N PRO A 77 15.26 9.82 -12.31
CA PRO A 77 14.38 8.66 -12.44
C PRO A 77 15.17 7.36 -12.65
N ARG A 78 14.66 6.27 -12.07
CA ARG A 78 15.21 4.92 -12.21
C ARG A 78 14.12 3.98 -12.72
N PRO A 79 13.84 3.97 -14.04
CA PRO A 79 12.78 3.14 -14.59
C PRO A 79 13.17 1.66 -14.55
N VAL A 80 12.22 0.83 -14.12
CA VAL A 80 12.19 -0.60 -14.42
C VAL A 80 11.21 -0.87 -15.55
N GLN A 81 11.27 -2.07 -16.13
CA GLN A 81 10.35 -2.46 -17.19
C GLN A 81 8.90 -2.44 -16.65
N PRO A 82 7.96 -1.73 -17.30
CA PRO A 82 6.54 -1.83 -16.96
C PRO A 82 6.05 -3.25 -17.25
N GLU A 83 5.59 -3.94 -16.22
CA GLU A 83 5.06 -5.29 -16.31
C GLU A 83 4.02 -5.59 -15.24
N LEU A 84 3.38 -6.75 -15.37
CA LEU A 84 2.47 -7.30 -14.38
C LEU A 84 3.19 -8.44 -13.66
N TYR A 85 3.49 -8.24 -12.38
CA TYR A 85 4.05 -9.29 -11.53
C TYR A 85 2.93 -10.11 -10.89
N GLU A 86 3.23 -11.41 -10.77
CA GLU A 86 2.43 -12.38 -10.03
C GLU A 86 3.20 -12.74 -8.76
N LEU A 87 2.64 -12.38 -7.61
CA LEU A 87 3.24 -12.62 -6.31
C LEU A 87 2.48 -13.74 -5.61
N ASN A 88 3.21 -14.74 -5.12
CA ASN A 88 2.68 -15.88 -4.37
C ASN A 88 1.56 -16.63 -5.12
N ASP A 89 1.76 -16.89 -6.42
CA ASP A 89 0.86 -17.67 -7.29
C ASP A 89 -0.62 -17.22 -7.25
N PRO A 90 -0.92 -15.99 -7.70
CA PRO A 90 -2.24 -15.41 -7.54
C PRO A 90 -3.32 -16.08 -8.39
N GLU A 91 -4.43 -16.43 -7.74
CA GLU A 91 -5.65 -16.86 -8.40
C GLU A 91 -6.43 -15.67 -8.99
N PRO A 92 -7.40 -15.90 -9.90
CA PRO A 92 -8.14 -14.83 -10.57
C PRO A 92 -8.99 -13.91 -9.67
N ASP A 93 -9.09 -14.18 -8.37
CA ASP A 93 -9.75 -13.34 -7.37
C ASP A 93 -8.76 -12.55 -6.49
N ALA A 94 -7.46 -12.79 -6.64
CA ALA A 94 -6.40 -12.11 -5.91
C ALA A 94 -6.41 -10.59 -6.18
N PRO A 95 -6.13 -9.75 -5.16
CA PRO A 95 -6.13 -8.31 -5.32
C PRO A 95 -5.11 -7.81 -6.35
N VAL A 96 -5.47 -6.74 -7.06
CA VAL A 96 -4.59 -6.05 -8.01
C VAL A 96 -4.08 -4.76 -7.38
N LEU A 97 -2.79 -4.77 -7.01
CA LEU A 97 -2.04 -3.59 -6.60
C LEU A 97 -1.49 -2.88 -7.83
N VAL A 98 -1.61 -1.56 -7.88
CA VAL A 98 -1.09 -0.72 -8.96
C VAL A 98 -0.02 0.21 -8.40
N THR A 99 1.06 0.40 -9.15
CA THR A 99 2.10 1.38 -8.81
C THR A 99 2.80 1.91 -10.07
N GLY A 100 3.74 2.84 -9.91
CA GLY A 100 4.62 3.32 -10.99
C GLY A 100 5.89 2.47 -11.12
N ASN A 101 6.50 2.46 -12.31
CA ASN A 101 7.70 1.67 -12.64
C ASN A 101 9.03 2.25 -12.12
N SER A 102 9.06 2.86 -10.94
CA SER A 102 10.31 3.32 -10.32
C SER A 102 10.98 2.18 -9.54
N GLU A 103 12.27 1.95 -9.77
CA GLU A 103 13.11 0.99 -9.03
C GLU A 103 13.01 1.23 -7.52
N PHE A 104 12.97 2.50 -7.10
CA PHE A 104 12.86 2.89 -5.70
C PHE A 104 11.51 2.53 -5.09
N THR A 105 10.42 2.83 -5.79
CA THR A 105 9.07 2.42 -5.37
C THR A 105 8.96 0.91 -5.28
N LEU A 106 9.49 0.20 -6.28
CA LEU A 106 9.46 -1.27 -6.33
C LEU A 106 10.29 -1.88 -5.19
N THR A 107 11.45 -1.30 -4.85
CA THR A 107 12.28 -1.74 -3.72
C THR A 107 11.51 -1.70 -2.40
N VAL A 108 10.78 -0.61 -2.14
CA VAL A 108 9.97 -0.45 -0.93
C VAL A 108 8.80 -1.45 -0.93
N LEU A 109 8.06 -1.56 -2.04
CA LEU A 109 6.91 -2.45 -2.13
C LEU A 109 7.31 -3.92 -2.01
N THR A 110 8.36 -4.36 -2.70
CA THR A 110 8.83 -5.76 -2.64
C THR A 110 9.40 -6.10 -1.27
N GLY A 111 10.10 -5.17 -0.61
CA GLY A 111 10.56 -5.36 0.77
C GLY A 111 9.40 -5.58 1.76
N LEU A 112 8.29 -4.87 1.57
CA LEU A 112 7.08 -5.07 2.37
C LEU A 112 6.32 -6.34 1.98
N LEU A 113 6.13 -6.59 0.68
CA LEU A 113 5.39 -7.74 0.17
C LEU A 113 6.11 -9.07 0.44
N ALA A 114 7.41 -9.03 0.75
CA ALA A 114 8.15 -10.18 1.28
C ALA A 114 7.71 -10.58 2.71
N LEU A 115 6.95 -9.73 3.42
CA LEU A 115 6.42 -9.98 4.76
C LEU A 115 5.03 -10.63 4.74
N THR A 116 4.61 -11.18 3.60
CA THR A 116 3.34 -11.86 3.43
C THR A 116 3.45 -13.02 2.45
N VAL A 117 2.61 -14.03 2.66
CA VAL A 117 2.39 -15.13 1.71
C VAL A 117 1.11 -14.95 0.89
N SER A 118 0.39 -13.83 1.08
CA SER A 118 -0.83 -13.54 0.33
C SER A 118 -0.55 -13.38 -1.16
N PRO A 119 -1.45 -13.88 -2.02
CA PRO A 119 -1.36 -13.70 -3.47
C PRO A 119 -1.72 -12.29 -3.91
N PHE A 120 -0.93 -11.71 -4.82
CA PHE A 120 -1.24 -10.41 -5.43
C PHE A 120 -0.84 -10.37 -6.90
N PHE A 121 -1.62 -9.61 -7.68
CA PHE A 121 -1.15 -9.03 -8.93
C PHE A 121 -0.55 -7.65 -8.63
N LEU A 122 0.68 -7.38 -9.08
CA LEU A 122 1.31 -6.06 -8.99
C LEU A 122 1.54 -5.49 -10.39
N LEU A 123 0.71 -4.53 -10.78
CA LEU A 123 0.77 -3.86 -12.07
C LEU A 123 1.65 -2.61 -12.01
N LEU A 124 2.72 -2.58 -12.81
CA LEU A 124 3.55 -1.39 -12.98
C LEU A 124 3.08 -0.55 -14.17
N VAL A 125 2.67 0.69 -13.88
CA VAL A 125 2.37 1.71 -14.89
C VAL A 125 3.68 2.40 -15.29
N ASP A 126 3.88 2.63 -16.59
CA ASP A 126 5.02 3.39 -17.08
C ASP A 126 4.90 4.88 -16.71
N CYS A 127 5.59 5.26 -15.65
CA CYS A 127 5.72 6.62 -15.16
C CYS A 127 7.11 7.20 -15.44
N ARG A 128 7.85 6.64 -16.43
CA ARG A 128 9.23 7.03 -16.78
C ARG A 128 10.25 6.79 -15.66
N GLY A 129 9.90 5.97 -14.67
CA GLY A 129 10.72 5.73 -13.48
C GLY A 129 10.62 6.80 -12.39
N ASP A 130 9.69 7.76 -12.52
CA ASP A 130 9.37 8.73 -11.47
C ASP A 130 8.80 7.98 -10.24
N THR A 131 9.19 8.35 -9.02
CA THR A 131 8.50 7.89 -7.81
C THR A 131 7.04 8.35 -7.84
N VAL A 132 6.12 7.65 -7.17
CA VAL A 132 4.67 7.88 -7.37
C VAL A 132 4.24 9.32 -7.06
N ASP A 133 4.80 9.92 -6.02
CA ASP A 133 4.58 11.32 -5.65
C ASP A 133 5.04 12.29 -6.76
N MET A 134 6.25 12.07 -7.29
CA MET A 134 6.78 12.86 -8.41
C MET A 134 6.01 12.59 -9.70
N ALA A 135 5.55 11.37 -9.91
CA ALA A 135 4.75 10.99 -11.07
C ALA A 135 3.39 11.69 -11.07
N MET A 136 2.81 11.94 -9.90
CA MET A 136 1.62 12.78 -9.75
C MET A 136 1.93 14.25 -10.07
N ILE A 137 3.05 14.79 -9.58
CA ILE A 137 3.48 16.18 -9.84
C ILE A 137 3.77 16.41 -11.33
N TYR A 138 4.55 15.53 -11.94
CA TYR A 138 4.93 15.60 -13.35
C TYR A 138 3.85 15.07 -14.30
N ARG A 139 2.72 14.62 -13.75
CA ARG A 139 1.60 14.05 -14.50
C ARG A 139 2.02 12.89 -15.41
N SER A 140 2.94 12.06 -14.91
CA SER A 140 3.38 10.84 -15.57
C SER A 140 2.63 9.59 -15.08
N PHE A 141 1.88 9.68 -13.98
CA PHE A 141 0.86 8.70 -13.60
C PHE A 141 -0.52 9.24 -13.99
N THR A 142 -1.13 8.70 -15.05
CA THR A 142 -2.40 9.21 -15.59
C THR A 142 -3.42 8.10 -15.83
N PRO A 143 -4.73 8.41 -15.88
CA PRO A 143 -5.78 7.46 -16.25
C PRO A 143 -5.52 6.75 -17.58
N GLN A 144 -5.01 7.48 -18.57
CA GLN A 144 -4.69 6.95 -19.90
C GLN A 144 -3.58 5.91 -19.84
N ARG A 145 -2.54 6.16 -19.05
CA ARG A 145 -1.42 5.23 -18.90
C ARG A 145 -1.80 4.01 -18.08
N LEU A 146 -2.64 4.18 -17.07
CA LEU A 146 -3.20 3.06 -16.32
C LEU A 146 -4.00 2.15 -17.26
N ASP A 147 -4.91 2.70 -18.06
CA ASP A 147 -5.72 1.92 -19.01
C ASP A 147 -4.86 1.20 -20.06
N GLN A 148 -3.85 1.90 -20.61
CA GLN A 148 -2.86 1.28 -21.49
C GLN A 148 -2.14 0.09 -20.84
N ALA A 149 -1.77 0.19 -19.56
CA ALA A 149 -1.15 -0.89 -18.82
C ALA A 149 -2.11 -2.09 -18.61
N LEU A 150 -3.39 -1.82 -18.30
CA LEU A 150 -4.41 -2.86 -18.16
C LEU A 150 -4.60 -3.65 -19.46
N GLU A 151 -4.69 -2.94 -20.59
CA GLU A 151 -4.88 -3.55 -21.92
C GLU A 151 -3.62 -4.28 -22.40
N ALA A 152 -2.43 -3.71 -22.18
CA ALA A 152 -1.15 -4.34 -22.55
C ALA A 152 -0.95 -5.71 -21.89
N HIS A 153 -1.42 -5.87 -20.65
CA HIS A 153 -1.34 -7.12 -19.91
C HIS A 153 -2.62 -7.95 -19.94
N ARG A 154 -3.62 -7.54 -20.75
CA ARG A 154 -4.93 -8.21 -20.87
C ARG A 154 -5.55 -8.54 -19.51
N LEU A 155 -5.46 -7.60 -18.56
CA LEU A 155 -5.78 -7.88 -17.17
C LEU A 155 -7.24 -8.35 -16.97
N LYS A 156 -8.15 -7.90 -17.86
CA LYS A 156 -9.55 -8.35 -17.89
C LYS A 156 -9.72 -9.87 -18.05
N ASP A 157 -8.77 -10.54 -18.70
CA ASP A 157 -8.79 -11.98 -18.93
C ASP A 157 -8.13 -12.76 -17.78
N ARG A 158 -7.37 -12.07 -16.93
CA ARG A 158 -6.59 -12.67 -15.83
C ARG A 158 -7.33 -12.67 -14.50
N VAL A 159 -8.12 -11.63 -14.25
CA VAL A 159 -8.80 -11.39 -12.97
C VAL A 159 -10.31 -11.39 -13.19
N ARG A 160 -11.07 -12.06 -12.33
CA ARG A 160 -12.54 -12.19 -12.41
C ARG A 160 -13.27 -10.92 -11.97
N HIS A 161 -12.67 -10.15 -11.07
CA HIS A 161 -13.21 -8.87 -10.61
C HIS A 161 -12.71 -7.70 -11.47
N ARG A 162 -13.26 -6.51 -11.24
CA ARG A 162 -12.83 -5.25 -11.87
C ARG A 162 -12.50 -4.22 -10.80
N ARG A 163 -11.51 -4.54 -9.96
CA ARG A 163 -11.07 -3.72 -8.82
C ARG A 163 -9.57 -3.52 -8.85
N LEU A 164 -9.12 -2.29 -8.68
CA LEU A 164 -7.71 -1.89 -8.64
C LEU A 164 -7.43 -1.13 -7.34
N ILE A 165 -6.32 -1.42 -6.68
CA ILE A 165 -5.82 -0.67 -5.52
C ILE A 165 -4.67 0.20 -5.99
N ILE A 166 -4.88 1.52 -6.05
CA ILE A 166 -3.86 2.50 -6.43
C ILE A 166 -3.17 3.08 -5.19
N PRO A 167 -1.97 3.66 -5.31
CA PRO A 167 -1.30 4.30 -4.17
C PRO A 167 -2.12 5.49 -3.65
N GLY A 168 -2.04 5.79 -2.36
CA GLY A 168 -2.82 6.88 -1.74
C GLY A 168 -2.53 8.26 -2.33
N TRP A 169 -1.31 8.49 -2.84
CA TRP A 169 -0.97 9.71 -3.58
C TRP A 169 -1.82 9.92 -4.84
N CYS A 170 -2.31 8.83 -5.44
CA CYS A 170 -3.14 8.86 -6.64
C CYS A 170 -4.64 9.01 -6.34
N ALA A 171 -5.05 9.08 -5.06
CA ALA A 171 -6.44 9.25 -4.65
C ALA A 171 -7.19 10.39 -5.38
N PRO A 172 -6.58 11.58 -5.65
CA PRO A 172 -7.25 12.64 -6.38
C PRO A 172 -7.67 12.27 -7.82
N LEU A 173 -7.04 11.27 -8.43
CA LEU A 173 -7.36 10.79 -9.78
C LEU A 173 -8.27 9.55 -9.79
N LYS A 174 -8.67 9.04 -8.62
CA LYS A 174 -9.45 7.80 -8.49
C LYS A 174 -10.70 7.77 -9.38
N GLU A 175 -11.50 8.83 -9.37
CA GLU A 175 -12.75 8.90 -10.13
C GLU A 175 -12.48 8.95 -11.65
N GLU A 176 -11.48 9.73 -12.07
CA GLU A 176 -11.08 9.82 -13.48
C GLU A 176 -10.50 8.50 -13.98
N MET A 177 -9.67 7.83 -13.16
CA MET A 177 -9.15 6.48 -13.45
C MET A 177 -10.27 5.45 -13.57
N ALA A 178 -11.25 5.48 -12.66
CA ALA A 178 -12.39 4.57 -12.71
C ALA A 178 -13.23 4.80 -13.98
N HIS A 179 -13.48 6.06 -14.33
CA HIS A 179 -14.20 6.41 -15.56
C HIS A 179 -13.45 5.95 -16.82
N TYR A 180 -12.14 6.18 -16.88
CA TYR A 180 -11.34 5.89 -18.07
C TYR A 180 -11.14 4.38 -18.28
N THR A 181 -10.89 3.64 -17.20
CA THR A 181 -10.62 2.19 -17.25
C THR A 181 -11.89 1.34 -17.27
N GLY A 182 -12.99 1.85 -16.69
CA GLY A 182 -14.19 1.07 -16.38
C GLY A 182 -14.01 0.08 -15.22
N TRP A 183 -12.93 0.20 -14.43
CA TRP A 183 -12.71 -0.57 -13.22
C TRP A 183 -13.12 0.23 -11.98
N GLU A 184 -13.53 -0.47 -10.92
CA GLU A 184 -13.56 0.13 -9.60
C GLU A 184 -12.12 0.43 -9.15
N VAL A 185 -11.87 1.66 -8.73
CA VAL A 185 -10.55 2.10 -8.28
C VAL A 185 -10.64 2.44 -6.80
N ILE A 186 -9.79 1.83 -5.99
CA ILE A 186 -9.72 2.01 -4.55
C ILE A 186 -8.38 2.68 -4.25
N ALA A 187 -8.42 3.78 -3.50
CA ALA A 187 -7.19 4.42 -3.03
C ALA A 187 -6.68 3.66 -1.80
N GLY A 188 -5.51 3.06 -1.93
CA GLY A 188 -4.76 2.48 -0.82
C GLY A 188 -4.04 3.55 0.01
N PRO A 189 -3.14 3.14 0.91
CA PRO A 189 -2.44 4.06 1.79
C PRO A 189 -1.36 4.88 1.06
N ILE A 190 -0.94 5.98 1.68
CA ILE A 190 0.17 6.81 1.20
C ILE A 190 1.51 6.10 1.49
N CYS A 191 1.68 5.59 2.70
CA CYS A 191 2.85 4.83 3.09
C CYS A 191 2.59 3.34 2.86
N ALA A 192 3.54 2.65 2.23
CA ALA A 192 3.41 1.22 1.98
C ALA A 192 3.25 0.42 3.29
N ALA A 193 3.90 0.80 4.39
CA ALA A 193 3.84 0.07 5.66
C ALA A 193 2.43 0.00 6.29
N GLU A 194 1.47 0.79 5.82
CA GLU A 194 0.06 0.70 6.23
C GLU A 194 -0.72 -0.36 5.42
N LEU A 195 -0.18 -0.85 4.30
CA LEU A 195 -0.84 -1.81 3.43
C LEU A 195 -1.32 -3.08 4.17
N PRO A 196 -0.58 -3.68 5.13
CA PRO A 196 -1.08 -4.83 5.88
C PRO A 196 -2.37 -4.55 6.65
N LEU A 197 -2.51 -3.33 7.21
CA LEU A 197 -3.76 -2.91 7.89
C LEU A 197 -4.88 -2.67 6.89
N PHE A 198 -4.56 -2.05 5.76
CA PHE A 198 -5.50 -1.77 4.69
C PHE A 198 -6.09 -3.05 4.06
N MET A 199 -5.25 -4.07 3.85
CA MET A 199 -5.66 -5.36 3.28
C MET A 199 -6.48 -6.21 4.27
N GLY A 200 -6.30 -6.00 5.57
CA GLY A 200 -7.07 -6.71 6.58
C GLY A 200 -6.86 -8.22 6.52
N GLU A 201 -7.94 -8.98 6.35
CA GLU A 201 -7.89 -10.45 6.25
C GLU A 201 -7.25 -10.95 4.94
N ASP A 202 -7.13 -10.10 3.91
CA ASP A 202 -6.42 -10.43 2.67
C ASP A 202 -4.88 -10.40 2.84
N TRP A 203 -4.37 -10.09 4.05
CA TRP A 203 -2.94 -10.11 4.39
C TRP A 203 -2.60 -11.23 5.37
N GLU A 204 -1.94 -12.28 4.88
CA GLU A 204 -1.45 -13.40 5.68
C GLU A 204 0.06 -13.26 5.93
N PRO A 205 0.53 -13.23 7.19
CA PRO A 205 1.94 -13.22 7.49
C PRO A 205 2.60 -14.58 7.18
N PRO A 206 3.89 -14.63 6.82
CA PRO A 206 4.62 -15.88 6.65
C PRO A 206 4.64 -16.67 7.97
N SER A 207 4.36 -17.97 7.90
CA SER A 207 4.36 -18.92 9.02
C SER A 207 5.74 -19.13 9.63
#